data_AF-A0A8J5GF19-F1
#
_entry.id   AF-A0A8J5GF19-F1
#
_cell.length_a   1.000
_cell.length_b   1.000
_cell.length_c   1.000
_cell.angle_alpha   90.00
_cell.angle_beta   90.00
_cell.angle_gamma   90.00
#
_symmetry.space_group_name_H-M   'P 1'
#
loop_
_entity.id
_entity.type
_entity.pdbx_description
1 polymer ?
#
loop_
_entity_poly.entity_id
_entity_poly.type
_entity_poly.pdbx_seq_one_letter_code
_entity_poly.pdbx_strand_id
1 'polypeptide(L)'
;MGRAKKGPKFAVTKRLIGPKTLRKYKEEVLNPKKKDLEKEKLPRNVPGVSSALVFTYNAAICPPYRVIVDTNFINFSIQNKLDLEKGMMDCLYAKCTPCITDCVMAELEKLGQKYRVALRIAKDPRFDRLPCTHKGTYADDCIVDRVTQLSFINFLGVTATLGLMFKDWIGFGIWIPPYHVQHKCYIVATCDRDLKRRIRKIPGVPIMYITRHSAKILNNFQYMELLPESDTVMHSPL
;
A
#
# COMPACT_ATOMS: atom_id res chain seq x y z
N MET A 1 -39.60 18.99 -46.70
CA MET A 1 -40.35 17.71 -46.86
C MET A 1 -40.27 16.92 -45.56
N GLY A 2 -41.41 16.65 -44.89
CA GLY A 2 -41.44 15.89 -43.64
C GLY A 2 -41.36 14.38 -43.91
N ARG A 3 -40.45 13.67 -43.23
CA ARG A 3 -40.27 12.22 -43.40
C ARG A 3 -41.49 11.46 -42.90
N ALA A 4 -41.87 10.40 -43.62
CA ALA A 4 -43.04 9.56 -43.31
C ALA A 4 -42.95 8.97 -41.89
N LYS A 5 -44.05 9.07 -41.14
CA LYS A 5 -44.16 8.51 -39.79
C LYS A 5 -44.22 6.98 -39.87
N LYS A 6 -43.39 6.29 -39.09
CA LYS A 6 -43.46 4.83 -38.97
C LYS A 6 -44.80 4.42 -38.35
N GLY A 7 -45.54 3.57 -39.05
CA GLY A 7 -46.84 3.08 -38.60
C GLY A 7 -46.76 2.23 -37.32
N PRO A 8 -47.88 2.07 -36.60
CA PRO A 8 -47.94 1.24 -35.41
C PRO A 8 -47.65 -0.23 -35.76
N LYS A 9 -46.92 -0.92 -34.89
CA LYS A 9 -46.65 -2.35 -35.04
C LYS A 9 -47.86 -3.14 -34.53
N PHE A 10 -48.34 -4.10 -35.33
CA PHE A 10 -49.41 -5.01 -34.93
C PHE A 10 -48.91 -6.04 -33.91
N ALA A 11 -49.78 -6.46 -32.98
CA ALA A 11 -49.50 -7.45 -31.93
C ALA A 11 -48.32 -7.12 -30.99
N VAL A 12 -48.11 -5.83 -30.68
CA VAL A 12 -47.14 -5.44 -29.65
C VAL A 12 -47.68 -5.80 -28.27
N THR A 13 -47.13 -6.85 -27.67
CA THR A 13 -47.39 -7.23 -26.29
C THR A 13 -46.44 -6.52 -25.33
N LYS A 14 -46.86 -6.38 -24.06
CA LYS A 14 -45.95 -5.93 -23.00
C LYS A 14 -44.81 -6.93 -22.86
N ARG A 15 -43.57 -6.46 -22.76
CA ARG A 15 -42.40 -7.33 -22.59
C ARG A 15 -42.47 -8.00 -21.22
N LEU A 16 -42.71 -9.31 -21.21
CA LEU A 16 -42.67 -10.14 -20.01
C LEU A 16 -41.29 -10.78 -19.86
N ILE A 17 -40.89 -11.03 -18.62
CA ILE A 17 -39.65 -11.75 -18.32
C ILE A 17 -39.84 -13.20 -18.76
N GLY A 18 -38.99 -13.64 -19.70
CA GLY A 18 -39.07 -14.98 -20.25
C GLY A 18 -38.58 -16.05 -19.26
N PRO A 19 -38.99 -17.32 -19.45
CA PRO A 19 -38.51 -18.43 -18.62
C PRO A 19 -37.00 -18.65 -18.77
N LYS A 20 -36.40 -18.31 -19.93
CA LYS A 20 -34.96 -18.40 -20.18
C LYS A 20 -34.15 -17.40 -19.34
N THR A 21 -34.63 -16.17 -19.21
CA THR A 21 -33.99 -15.15 -18.36
C THR A 21 -34.11 -15.51 -16.88
N LEU A 22 -35.24 -16.13 -16.47
CA LEU A 22 -35.42 -16.63 -15.12
C LEU A 22 -34.47 -17.79 -14.78
N ARG A 23 -34.27 -18.72 -15.73
CA ARG A 23 -33.32 -19.83 -15.59
C ARG A 23 -31.88 -19.35 -15.49
N LYS A 24 -31.49 -18.37 -16.31
CA LYS A 24 -30.14 -17.78 -16.27
C LYS A 24 -29.87 -17.09 -14.93
N TYR A 25 -30.83 -16.28 -14.45
CA TYR A 25 -30.74 -15.66 -13.13
C TYR A 25 -30.68 -16.71 -12.02
N LYS A 26 -31.50 -17.77 -12.10
CA LYS A 26 -31.44 -18.90 -11.17
C LYS A 26 -30.09 -19.61 -11.21
N GLU A 27 -29.53 -19.90 -12.38
CA GLU A 27 -28.20 -20.53 -12.51
C GLU A 27 -27.07 -19.64 -11.98
N GLU A 28 -27.13 -18.32 -12.19
CA GLU A 28 -26.15 -17.36 -11.67
C GLU A 28 -26.21 -17.24 -10.13
N VAL A 29 -27.41 -17.39 -9.54
CA VAL A 29 -27.61 -17.35 -8.07
C VAL A 29 -27.36 -18.72 -7.41
N LEU A 30 -27.76 -19.82 -8.05
CA LEU A 30 -27.63 -21.19 -7.52
C LEU A 30 -26.25 -21.80 -7.73
N ASN A 31 -25.45 -21.28 -8.66
CA ASN A 31 -24.14 -21.85 -9.00
C ASN A 31 -22.98 -20.88 -8.68
N PRO A 32 -22.75 -20.53 -7.39
CA PRO A 32 -21.62 -19.69 -7.00
C PRO A 32 -20.26 -20.32 -7.35
N LYS A 33 -20.21 -21.64 -7.52
CA LYS A 33 -18.99 -22.44 -7.78
C LYS A 33 -18.45 -22.38 -9.21
N LYS A 34 -19.20 -21.81 -10.18
CA LYS A 34 -18.69 -21.66 -11.56
C LYS A 34 -17.48 -20.71 -11.62
N LYS A 35 -17.44 -19.70 -10.74
CA LYS A 35 -16.28 -18.81 -10.58
C LYS A 35 -15.06 -19.52 -10.01
N ASP A 36 -15.27 -20.57 -9.22
CA ASP A 36 -14.19 -21.35 -8.60
C ASP A 36 -13.56 -22.34 -9.60
N LEU A 37 -14.38 -22.92 -10.51
CA LEU A 37 -13.90 -23.78 -11.60
C LEU A 37 -13.07 -23.03 -12.66
N GLU A 38 -13.35 -21.75 -12.90
CA GLU A 38 -12.50 -20.89 -13.75
C GLU A 38 -11.19 -20.51 -13.06
N LYS A 39 -11.19 -20.35 -11.72
CA LYS A 39 -9.96 -20.10 -10.95
C LYS A 39 -8.98 -21.26 -11.02
N GLU A 40 -9.45 -22.50 -11.10
CA GLU A 40 -8.58 -23.68 -11.24
C GLU A 40 -7.86 -23.76 -12.59
N LYS A 41 -8.35 -23.07 -13.63
CA LYS A 41 -7.70 -23.02 -14.96
C LYS A 41 -6.66 -21.91 -15.11
N LEU A 42 -6.51 -21.03 -14.13
CA LEU A 42 -5.47 -20.01 -14.16
C LEU A 42 -4.10 -20.65 -13.88
N PRO A 43 -3.02 -20.22 -14.55
CA PRO A 43 -1.68 -20.69 -14.21
C PRO A 43 -1.39 -20.42 -12.73
N ARG A 44 -0.72 -21.36 -12.06
CA ARG A 44 -0.35 -21.26 -10.64
C ARG A 44 0.58 -20.07 -10.43
N ASN A 45 0.02 -18.91 -10.07
CA ASN A 45 0.79 -17.74 -9.70
C ASN A 45 1.32 -17.94 -8.28
N VAL A 46 2.49 -18.59 -8.14
CA VAL A 46 3.24 -18.58 -6.88
C VAL A 46 4.00 -17.27 -6.84
N PRO A 47 3.65 -16.34 -5.94
CA PRO A 47 4.41 -15.10 -5.82
C PRO A 47 5.85 -15.43 -5.44
N GLY A 48 6.81 -14.89 -6.19
CA GLY A 48 8.23 -14.98 -5.83
C GLY A 48 8.50 -14.24 -4.53
N VAL A 49 9.33 -14.82 -3.66
CA VAL A 49 9.84 -14.10 -2.49
C VAL A 49 10.83 -13.02 -2.96
N SER A 50 10.72 -11.82 -2.40
CA SER A 50 11.58 -10.70 -2.80
C SER A 50 13.05 -10.97 -2.44
N SER A 51 13.96 -10.66 -3.34
CA SER A 51 15.42 -10.79 -3.12
C SER A 51 15.97 -9.94 -1.97
N ALA A 52 15.25 -8.87 -1.59
CA ALA A 52 15.61 -8.01 -0.45
C ALA A 52 15.42 -8.68 0.91
N LEU A 53 14.65 -9.78 0.97
CA LEU A 53 14.45 -10.55 2.19
C LEU A 53 15.54 -11.61 2.32
N VAL A 54 16.43 -11.41 3.28
CA VAL A 54 17.29 -12.48 3.78
C VAL A 54 16.51 -13.16 4.91
N PHE A 55 15.89 -14.30 4.60
CA PHE A 55 14.91 -14.97 5.46
C PHE A 55 13.74 -14.05 5.84
N THR A 56 13.70 -13.55 7.08
CA THR A 56 12.69 -12.64 7.63
C THR A 56 13.16 -11.20 7.72
N TYR A 57 14.46 -10.96 7.50
CA TYR A 57 15.08 -9.65 7.62
C TYR A 57 15.12 -8.93 6.27
N ASN A 58 14.70 -7.68 6.25
CA ASN A 58 14.70 -6.85 5.06
C ASN A 58 15.94 -5.95 5.05
N ALA A 59 16.96 -6.34 4.29
CA ALA A 59 18.22 -5.60 4.20
C ALA A 59 18.13 -4.31 3.38
N ALA A 60 17.01 -4.08 2.68
CA ALA A 60 16.80 -2.89 1.86
C ALA A 60 16.28 -1.67 2.64
N ILE A 61 16.02 -1.81 3.95
CA ILE A 61 15.58 -0.70 4.80
C ILE A 61 16.83 0.12 5.18
N CYS A 62 17.14 1.13 4.36
CA CYS A 62 18.26 2.05 4.56
C CYS A 62 17.73 3.46 4.88
N PRO A 63 18.42 4.27 5.72
CA PRO A 63 18.11 5.68 5.88
C PRO A 63 18.19 6.43 4.53
N PRO A 64 17.25 7.31 4.17
CA PRO A 64 16.12 7.82 4.96
C PRO A 64 14.93 6.85 5.01
N TYR A 65 14.41 6.60 6.21
CA TYR A 65 13.28 5.70 6.39
C TYR A 65 11.97 6.32 5.92
N ARG A 66 11.20 5.59 5.12
CA ARG A 66 9.85 5.98 4.71
C ARG A 66 8.83 5.31 5.61
N VAL A 67 8.06 6.09 6.35
CA VAL A 67 7.08 5.57 7.30
C VAL A 67 5.67 5.87 6.80
N ILE A 68 4.85 4.86 6.52
CA ILE A 68 3.43 5.06 6.20
C ILE A 68 2.67 5.32 7.50
N VAL A 69 1.97 6.45 7.54
CA VAL A 69 1.20 6.88 8.71
C VAL A 69 -0.29 6.60 8.51
N ASP A 70 -0.90 6.00 9.53
CA ASP A 70 -2.33 5.68 9.62
C ASP A 70 -3.13 6.77 10.38
N THR A 71 -4.45 6.86 10.17
CA THR A 71 -5.32 7.86 10.80
C THR A 71 -5.34 7.71 12.32
N ASN A 72 -5.45 6.48 12.81
CA ASN A 72 -5.42 6.17 14.22
C ASN A 72 -4.09 6.58 14.87
N PHE A 73 -2.97 6.40 14.17
CA PHE A 73 -1.66 6.79 14.67
C PHE A 73 -1.56 8.30 14.90
N ILE A 74 -2.08 9.10 13.98
CA ILE A 74 -2.13 10.58 14.11
C ILE A 74 -2.99 10.96 15.33
N ASN A 75 -4.12 10.29 15.52
CA ASN A 75 -5.00 10.56 16.66
C ASN A 75 -4.31 10.27 18.01
N PHE A 76 -3.57 9.16 18.09
CA PHE A 76 -2.78 8.83 19.27
C PHE A 76 -1.59 9.78 19.48
N SER A 77 -0.99 10.30 18.40
CA SER A 77 0.06 11.33 18.48
C SER A 77 -0.48 12.62 19.10
N ILE A 78 -1.67 13.06 18.68
CA ILE A 78 -2.30 14.28 19.20
C ILE A 78 -2.66 14.11 20.68
N GLN A 79 -3.25 12.97 21.05
CA GLN A 79 -3.62 12.70 22.45
C GLN A 79 -2.42 12.73 23.39
N ASN A 80 -1.28 12.18 22.95
CA ASN A 80 -0.06 12.10 23.75
C ASN A 80 0.89 13.31 23.57
N LYS A 81 0.48 14.31 22.77
CA LYS A 81 1.27 15.51 22.43
C LYS A 81 2.63 15.18 21.84
N LEU A 82 2.66 14.24 20.89
CA LEU A 82 3.88 13.81 20.20
C LEU A 82 3.97 14.46 18.82
N ASP A 83 5.08 15.17 18.60
CA ASP A 83 5.50 15.64 17.29
C ASP A 83 5.91 14.43 16.44
N LEU A 84 5.17 14.14 15.37
CA LEU A 84 5.34 12.94 14.55
C LEU A 84 6.78 12.78 14.03
N GLU A 85 7.35 13.83 13.45
CA GLU A 85 8.69 13.80 12.87
C GLU A 85 9.77 13.55 13.94
N LYS A 86 9.73 14.29 15.06
CA LYS A 86 10.68 14.10 16.17
C LYS A 86 10.53 12.72 16.79
N GLY A 87 9.30 12.31 17.09
CA GLY A 87 9.04 10.99 17.68
C GLY A 87 9.47 9.82 16.80
N MET A 88 9.48 9.99 15.47
CA MET A 88 10.06 9.00 14.55
C MET A 88 11.59 9.02 14.54
N MET A 89 12.20 10.22 14.54
CA MET A 89 13.66 10.36 14.60
C MET A 89 14.24 9.82 15.90
N ASP A 90 13.59 10.09 17.04
CA ASP A 90 14.02 9.59 18.35
C ASP A 90 13.91 8.07 18.46
N CYS A 91 12.99 7.46 17.70
CA CYS A 91 12.75 6.01 17.72
C CYS A 91 13.70 5.24 16.79
N LEU A 92 13.97 5.79 15.61
CA LEU A 92 14.77 5.15 14.56
C LEU A 92 16.23 5.63 14.51
N TYR A 93 16.57 6.68 15.28
CA TYR A 93 17.87 7.37 15.31
C TYR A 93 18.41 7.76 13.92
N ALA A 94 17.50 7.98 12.97
CA ALA A 94 17.83 8.32 11.59
C ALA A 94 16.76 9.24 10.99
N LYS A 95 17.08 9.84 9.84
CA LYS A 95 16.15 10.69 9.10
C LYS A 95 14.93 9.89 8.65
N CYS A 96 13.75 10.33 9.08
CA CYS A 96 12.48 9.70 8.75
C CYS A 96 11.64 10.65 7.90
N THR A 97 11.10 10.14 6.79
CA THR A 97 10.15 10.85 5.95
C THR A 97 8.77 10.21 6.11
N PRO A 98 7.84 10.87 6.82
CA PRO A 98 6.52 10.33 6.99
C PRO A 98 5.72 10.46 5.69
N CYS A 99 5.01 9.39 5.35
CA CYS A 99 4.27 9.24 4.12
C CYS A 99 2.79 9.05 4.44
N ILE A 100 1.91 9.82 3.80
CA ILE A 100 0.46 9.72 3.97
C ILE A 100 -0.16 9.28 2.65
N THR A 101 -1.06 8.30 2.70
CA THR A 101 -1.80 7.85 1.52
C THR A 101 -3.06 8.69 1.30
N ASP A 102 -3.52 8.79 0.05
CA ASP A 102 -4.76 9.52 -0.26
C ASP A 102 -5.98 8.96 0.50
N CYS A 103 -5.97 7.66 0.81
CA CYS A 103 -7.08 7.01 1.51
C CYS A 103 -7.13 7.39 2.99
N VAL A 104 -5.96 7.46 3.65
CA VAL A 104 -5.84 7.97 5.02
C VAL A 104 -6.28 9.44 5.06
N MET A 105 -5.92 10.24 4.05
CA MET A 105 -6.41 11.62 3.96
C MET A 105 -7.94 11.68 3.81
N ALA A 106 -8.52 10.84 2.96
CA ALA A 106 -9.97 10.77 2.77
C ALA A 106 -10.70 10.30 4.04
N GLU A 107 -10.12 9.38 4.81
CA GLU A 107 -10.66 8.95 6.11
C GLU A 107 -10.66 10.09 7.13
N LEU A 108 -9.58 10.87 7.22
CA LEU A 108 -9.53 12.05 8.11
C LEU A 108 -10.58 13.10 7.73
N GLU A 109 -10.82 13.31 6.44
CA GLU A 109 -11.86 14.23 5.97
C GLU A 109 -13.27 13.75 6.33
N LYS A 110 -13.52 12.44 6.28
CA LYS A 110 -14.81 11.83 6.68
C LYS A 110 -15.10 11.96 8.17
N LEU A 111 -14.08 11.87 9.02
CA LEU A 111 -14.24 11.96 10.47
C LEU A 111 -14.57 13.39 10.95
N GLY A 112 -14.46 14.40 10.08
CA GLY A 112 -15.05 15.72 10.26
C GLY A 112 -14.36 16.63 11.27
N GLN A 113 -15.15 17.47 11.96
CA GLN A 113 -14.64 18.59 12.77
C GLN A 113 -13.75 18.17 13.96
N LYS A 114 -13.98 16.98 14.53
CA LYS A 114 -13.21 16.46 15.66
C LYS A 114 -11.73 16.28 15.33
N TYR A 115 -11.42 16.00 14.07
CA TYR A 115 -10.06 15.71 13.60
C TYR A 115 -9.47 16.84 12.75
N ARG A 116 -9.98 18.07 12.89
CA ARG A 116 -9.47 19.26 12.17
C ARG A 116 -7.99 19.53 12.44
N VAL A 117 -7.51 19.24 13.66
CA VAL A 117 -6.09 19.35 14.02
C VAL A 117 -5.26 18.30 13.28
N ALA A 118 -5.72 17.04 13.26
CA ALA A 118 -5.09 15.96 12.50
C ALA A 118 -4.99 16.27 11.00
N LEU A 119 -6.06 16.85 10.43
CA LEU A 119 -6.08 17.24 9.02
C LEU A 119 -5.06 18.35 8.69
N ARG A 120 -4.79 19.28 9.63
CA ARG A 120 -3.75 20.30 9.46
C ARG A 120 -2.36 19.66 9.46
N ILE A 121 -2.09 18.81 10.43
CA ILE A 121 -0.82 18.08 10.55
C ILE A 121 -0.56 17.25 9.29
N ALA A 122 -1.58 16.51 8.82
CA ALA A 122 -1.47 15.70 7.61
C ALA A 122 -1.24 16.51 6.31
N LYS A 123 -1.54 17.81 6.32
CA LYS A 123 -1.34 18.69 5.16
C LYS A 123 0.01 19.39 5.15
N ASP A 124 0.82 19.23 6.21
CA ASP A 124 2.14 19.85 6.29
C ASP A 124 3.06 19.33 5.16
N PRO A 125 3.93 20.20 4.59
CA PRO A 125 4.80 19.84 3.46
C PRO A 125 5.91 18.85 3.84
N ARG A 126 6.08 18.55 5.13
CA ARG A 126 7.03 17.55 5.63
C ARG A 126 6.59 16.11 5.34
N PHE A 127 5.30 15.92 5.04
CA PHE A 127 4.73 14.63 4.70
C PHE A 127 4.75 14.39 3.19
N ASP A 128 5.30 13.26 2.78
CA ASP A 128 5.22 12.80 1.40
C ASP A 128 3.81 12.24 1.14
N ARG A 129 3.14 12.76 0.11
CA ARG A 129 1.84 12.24 -0.30
C ARG A 129 2.00 11.09 -1.28
N LEU A 130 1.34 9.99 -0.97
CA LEU A 130 1.38 8.75 -1.71
C LEU A 130 0.06 8.54 -2.46
N PRO A 131 0.03 8.70 -3.79
CA PRO A 131 -1.20 8.56 -4.54
C PRO A 131 -1.72 7.11 -4.52
N CYS A 132 -3.04 6.95 -4.49
CA CYS A 132 -3.73 5.66 -4.48
C CYS A 132 -4.52 5.41 -5.76
N THR A 133 -4.41 4.22 -6.35
CA THR A 133 -5.11 3.83 -7.59
C THR A 133 -6.17 2.75 -7.35
N HIS A 134 -6.92 2.83 -6.26
CA HIS A 134 -8.01 1.89 -5.97
C HIS A 134 -9.32 2.62 -5.72
N LYS A 135 -10.43 1.89 -5.93
CA LYS A 135 -11.77 2.42 -5.75
C LYS A 135 -12.21 2.19 -4.31
N GLY A 136 -12.55 3.25 -3.59
CA GLY A 136 -12.94 3.20 -2.18
C GLY A 136 -11.92 3.89 -1.28
N THR A 137 -12.23 3.97 0.01
CA THR A 137 -11.44 4.70 1.01
C THR A 137 -11.10 3.79 2.20
N TYR A 138 -10.76 2.52 1.95
CA TYR A 138 -10.34 1.60 3.01
C TYR A 138 -8.81 1.68 3.12
N ALA A 139 -8.31 2.46 4.07
CA ALA A 139 -6.88 2.68 4.24
C ALA A 139 -6.13 1.39 4.62
N ASP A 140 -6.73 0.58 5.49
CA ASP A 140 -6.20 -0.70 5.93
C ASP A 140 -5.73 -1.60 4.78
N ASP A 141 -6.63 -1.87 3.82
CA ASP A 141 -6.37 -2.75 2.69
C ASP A 141 -5.36 -2.11 1.74
N CYS A 142 -5.43 -0.78 1.56
CA CYS A 142 -4.42 -0.06 0.80
C CYS A 142 -3.01 -0.20 1.40
N ILE A 143 -2.88 -0.12 2.73
CA ILE A 143 -1.59 -0.22 3.42
C ILE A 143 -1.05 -1.64 3.26
N VAL A 144 -1.89 -2.66 3.47
CA VAL A 144 -1.52 -4.07 3.29
C VAL A 144 -1.10 -4.34 1.84
N ASP A 145 -1.87 -3.89 0.86
CA ASP A 145 -1.55 -4.08 -0.56
C ASP A 145 -0.24 -3.38 -0.95
N ARG A 146 -0.03 -2.15 -0.48
CA ARG A 146 1.19 -1.38 -0.78
C ARG A 146 2.44 -2.02 -0.18
N VAL A 147 2.32 -2.60 1.00
CA VAL A 147 3.41 -3.27 1.71
C VAL A 147 3.66 -4.68 1.16
N THR A 148 2.61 -5.39 0.73
CA THR A 148 2.75 -6.69 0.06
C THR A 148 3.31 -6.56 -1.37
N GLN A 149 3.04 -5.45 -2.08
CA GLN A 149 3.55 -5.15 -3.42
C GLN A 149 5.07 -4.88 -3.50
N LEU A 150 5.79 -4.96 -2.38
CA LEU A 150 7.27 -4.98 -2.37
C LEU A 150 7.89 -6.14 -3.17
N SER A 151 7.07 -7.02 -3.74
CA SER A 151 7.47 -8.14 -4.58
C SER A 151 6.80 -8.18 -5.96
N PHE A 152 6.59 -7.06 -6.65
CA PHE A 152 6.25 -7.13 -8.08
C PHE A 152 6.87 -5.99 -8.88
N ILE A 153 8.14 -6.15 -9.23
CA ILE A 153 8.59 -5.61 -10.52
C ILE A 153 8.21 -6.67 -11.54
N ASN A 154 7.05 -6.47 -12.17
CA ASN A 154 6.73 -7.12 -13.42
C ASN A 154 7.78 -6.67 -14.45
N PHE A 155 8.88 -7.39 -14.55
CA PHE A 155 9.86 -7.22 -15.63
C PHE A 155 9.46 -8.02 -16.89
N LEU A 156 8.34 -8.76 -16.87
CA LEU A 156 7.91 -9.57 -18.00
C LEU A 156 6.61 -9.02 -18.57
N GLY A 157 6.72 -8.22 -19.64
CA GLY A 157 5.53 -7.86 -20.40
C GLY A 157 5.62 -6.81 -21.52
N VAL A 158 6.80 -6.35 -21.97
CA VAL A 158 6.86 -5.42 -23.13
C VAL A 158 7.76 -5.91 -24.29
N THR A 159 8.41 -7.06 -24.21
CA THR A 159 9.28 -7.54 -25.32
C THR A 159 8.64 -8.55 -26.28
N ALA A 160 7.34 -8.87 -26.16
CA ALA A 160 6.74 -9.99 -26.90
C ALA A 160 5.88 -9.64 -28.14
N THR A 161 5.85 -8.39 -28.61
CA THR A 161 5.09 -8.04 -29.85
C THR A 161 5.85 -7.25 -30.91
N LEU A 162 7.16 -7.04 -30.79
CA LEU A 162 7.98 -6.49 -31.86
C LEU A 162 9.12 -7.45 -32.23
N GLY A 163 8.73 -8.67 -32.56
CA GLY A 163 9.51 -9.49 -33.48
C GLY A 163 9.24 -9.02 -34.90
N LEU A 164 10.01 -8.05 -35.38
CA LEU A 164 10.57 -7.97 -36.75
C LEU A 164 11.18 -6.58 -36.98
N MET A 165 12.42 -6.62 -37.48
CA MET A 165 13.26 -5.51 -37.95
C MET A 165 13.85 -4.60 -36.87
N PHE A 166 15.10 -4.85 -36.49
CA PHE A 166 16.18 -3.87 -36.55
C PHE A 166 17.50 -4.60 -36.25
N LYS A 167 18.07 -5.20 -37.31
CA LYS A 167 19.53 -5.31 -37.41
C LYS A 167 20.04 -3.90 -37.71
N ASP A 168 21.19 -3.55 -37.14
CA ASP A 168 21.93 -2.29 -37.33
C ASP A 168 21.63 -1.20 -36.29
N TRP A 169 22.08 -1.43 -35.06
CA TRP A 169 22.52 -0.35 -34.17
C TRP A 169 23.61 -0.83 -33.18
N ILE A 170 24.74 -1.25 -33.73
CA ILE A 170 26.02 -1.25 -33.01
C ILE A 170 26.57 0.17 -33.19
N GLY A 171 26.33 1.09 -32.25
CA GLY A 171 26.91 2.42 -32.38
C GLY A 171 26.27 3.59 -31.63
N PHE A 172 25.39 3.38 -30.65
CA PHE A 172 24.99 4.46 -29.74
C PHE A 172 25.12 3.98 -28.30
N GLY A 173 25.95 4.69 -27.54
CA GLY A 173 26.12 4.48 -26.11
C GLY A 173 24.75 4.41 -25.45
N ILE A 174 24.41 3.22 -24.96
CA ILE A 174 23.21 3.00 -24.18
C ILE A 174 23.44 3.75 -22.87
N TRP A 175 22.91 4.97 -22.78
CA TRP A 175 22.66 5.62 -21.52
C TRP A 175 21.58 4.78 -20.84
N ILE A 176 22.01 3.78 -20.06
CA ILE A 176 21.16 3.06 -19.15
C ILE A 176 20.78 4.12 -18.11
N PRO A 177 19.54 4.67 -18.07
CA PRO A 177 19.15 5.46 -16.92
C PRO A 177 19.40 4.57 -15.71
N PRO A 178 20.02 5.05 -14.62
CA PRO A 178 20.12 4.26 -13.41
C PRO A 178 18.69 3.94 -12.99
N TYR A 179 18.22 2.75 -13.36
CA TYR A 179 16.97 2.18 -12.89
C TYR A 179 17.25 1.92 -11.41
N HIS A 180 17.07 2.98 -10.63
CA HIS A 180 17.09 2.91 -9.19
C HIS A 180 15.88 2.07 -8.85
N VAL A 181 16.11 0.78 -8.66
CA VAL A 181 15.12 -0.18 -8.19
C VAL A 181 14.76 0.27 -6.78
N GLN A 182 13.88 1.26 -6.65
CA GLN A 182 13.33 1.66 -5.37
C GLN A 182 12.36 0.56 -4.97
N HIS A 183 12.92 -0.49 -4.34
CA HIS A 183 12.15 -1.31 -3.43
C HIS A 183 11.48 -0.32 -2.46
N LYS A 184 10.15 -0.22 -2.55
CA LYS A 184 9.38 0.72 -1.74
C LYS A 184 9.29 0.15 -0.32
N CYS A 185 10.41 0.14 0.38
CA CYS A 185 10.51 -0.35 1.74
C CYS A 185 9.83 0.67 2.65
N TYR A 186 8.75 0.24 3.31
CA TYR A 186 7.97 1.08 4.20
C TYR A 186 7.96 0.51 5.60
N ILE A 187 8.10 1.39 6.58
CA ILE A 187 7.75 1.10 7.98
C ILE A 187 6.28 1.49 8.15
N VAL A 188 5.47 0.66 8.80
CA VAL A 188 4.05 1.00 9.00
C VAL A 188 3.84 1.52 10.42
N ALA A 189 3.35 2.75 10.54
CA ALA A 189 2.97 3.36 11.81
C ALA A 189 1.46 3.21 12.02
N THR A 190 1.06 2.24 12.86
CA THR A 190 -0.35 2.03 13.21
C THR A 190 -0.50 1.62 14.68
N CYS A 191 -1.59 2.06 15.30
CA CYS A 191 -1.97 1.64 16.64
C CYS A 191 -3.06 0.56 16.63
N ASP A 192 -3.67 0.26 15.48
CA ASP A 192 -4.75 -0.71 15.39
C ASP A 192 -4.25 -2.16 15.60
N ARG A 193 -5.04 -2.97 16.30
CA ARG A 193 -4.71 -4.36 16.63
C ARG A 193 -4.92 -5.28 15.42
N ASP A 194 -5.95 -5.04 14.62
CA ASP A 194 -6.31 -5.91 13.50
C ASP A 194 -5.39 -5.67 12.30
N LEU A 195 -5.07 -4.42 11.99
CA LEU A 195 -4.04 -4.10 11.01
C LEU A 195 -2.67 -4.65 11.40
N LYS A 196 -2.27 -4.56 12.68
CA LYS A 196 -1.03 -5.20 13.19
C LYS A 196 -1.02 -6.70 12.96
N ARG A 197 -2.11 -7.40 13.25
CA ARG A 197 -2.22 -8.86 13.03
C ARG A 197 -2.08 -9.21 11.55
N ARG A 198 -2.61 -8.38 10.63
CA ARG A 198 -2.47 -8.58 9.19
C ARG A 198 -1.03 -8.37 8.73
N ILE A 199 -0.40 -7.27 9.13
CA ILE A 199 0.96 -6.92 8.71
C ILE A 199 2.00 -7.90 9.28
N ARG A 200 1.81 -8.42 10.50
CA ARG A 200 2.69 -9.44 11.08
C ARG A 200 2.79 -10.73 10.25
N LYS A 201 1.81 -11.03 9.40
CA LYS A 201 1.87 -12.17 8.48
C LYS A 201 2.85 -11.94 7.33
N ILE A 202 3.22 -10.69 7.07
CA ILE A 202 4.15 -10.30 6.00
C ILE A 202 5.57 -10.25 6.61
N PRO A 203 6.51 -11.06 6.12
CA PRO A 203 7.90 -11.01 6.60
C PRO A 203 8.59 -9.70 6.21
N GLY A 204 9.51 -9.21 7.05
CA GLY A 204 10.38 -8.08 6.75
C GLY A 204 9.74 -6.69 6.80
N VAL A 205 8.53 -6.55 7.35
CA VAL A 205 7.87 -5.26 7.54
C VAL A 205 7.91 -4.85 9.01
N PRO A 206 8.65 -3.79 9.37
CA PRO A 206 8.64 -3.26 10.72
C PRO A 206 7.34 -2.46 10.98
N ILE A 207 6.83 -2.56 12.21
CA ILE A 207 5.62 -1.88 12.65
C ILE A 207 5.98 -0.91 13.78
N MET A 208 5.58 0.35 13.67
CA MET A 208 5.72 1.34 14.72
C MET A 208 4.36 1.63 15.38
N TYR A 209 4.36 1.81 16.70
CA TYR A 209 3.17 2.12 17.49
C TYR A 209 3.51 3.08 18.63
N ILE A 210 2.53 3.87 19.08
CA ILE A 210 2.73 4.80 20.19
C ILE A 210 2.34 4.12 21.50
N THR A 211 3.16 4.32 22.54
CA THR A 211 2.80 3.99 23.92
C THR A 211 3.09 5.17 24.83
N ARG A 212 2.06 5.67 25.53
CA ARG A 212 2.19 6.82 26.44
C ARG A 212 2.88 7.99 25.70
N HIS A 213 4.07 8.38 26.13
CA HIS A 213 4.80 9.55 25.64
C HIS A 213 5.93 9.21 24.66
N SER A 214 6.04 7.98 24.15
CA SER A 214 7.05 7.65 23.14
C SER A 214 6.53 6.71 22.06
N ALA A 215 7.04 6.90 20.84
CA ALA A 215 6.90 5.93 19.77
C ALA A 215 7.82 4.74 20.08
N LYS A 216 7.29 3.53 19.90
CA LYS A 216 8.02 2.28 20.01
C LYS A 216 7.90 1.52 18.70
N ILE A 217 8.94 0.80 18.34
CA ILE A 217 8.88 -0.13 17.20
C ILE A 217 8.56 -1.51 17.75
N LEU A 218 7.49 -2.10 17.21
CA LEU A 218 7.22 -3.51 17.38
C LEU A 218 8.07 -4.22 16.35
N ASN A 219 9.20 -4.71 16.82
CA ASN A 219 10.10 -5.50 16.02
C ASN A 219 9.45 -6.86 15.69
N ASN A 220 9.40 -7.19 14.39
CA ASN A 220 9.70 -8.56 13.95
C ASN A 220 11.24 -8.77 13.84
N PHE A 221 12.01 -7.71 14.12
CA PHE A 221 13.45 -7.74 14.41
C PHE A 221 13.69 -8.36 15.80
N GLN A 222 13.48 -9.67 15.94
CA GLN A 222 14.17 -10.36 17.04
C GLN A 222 15.67 -10.32 16.68
N TYR A 223 16.48 -9.75 17.58
CA TYR A 223 17.93 -9.51 17.48
C TYR A 223 18.38 -8.25 16.74
N MET A 224 18.28 -7.12 17.45
CA MET A 224 19.38 -6.16 17.52
C MET A 224 19.46 -5.63 18.96
N GLU A 225 19.63 -6.56 19.92
CA GLU A 225 20.43 -6.26 21.11
C GLU A 225 21.90 -6.32 20.66
N LEU A 226 22.67 -5.29 21.03
CA LEU A 226 24.11 -5.05 20.86
C LEU A 226 24.40 -3.76 20.09
N LEU A 227 24.08 -2.64 20.72
CA LEU A 227 25.13 -1.64 20.91
C LEU A 227 25.19 -1.33 22.41
N PRO A 228 26.33 -1.59 23.07
CA PRO A 228 26.53 -1.23 24.46
C PRO A 228 26.45 0.29 24.61
N GLU A 229 25.74 0.73 25.64
CA GLU A 229 25.84 2.07 26.21
C GLU A 229 27.33 2.35 26.49
N SER A 230 27.96 3.15 25.63
CA SER A 230 29.21 3.82 25.99
C SER A 230 28.85 5.06 26.80
N ASP A 231 28.56 4.85 28.08
CA ASP A 231 28.70 5.88 29.09
C ASP A 231 30.19 6.21 29.22
N THR A 232 30.64 7.23 28.49
CA THR A 232 31.81 8.01 28.87
C THR A 232 31.38 9.48 28.94
N VAL A 233 30.74 9.81 30.05
CA VAL A 233 30.67 11.19 30.54
C VAL A 233 32.10 11.58 30.92
N MET A 234 32.75 12.34 30.04
CA MET A 234 33.93 13.12 30.37
C MET A 234 33.51 14.24 31.34
N HIS A 235 33.59 13.97 32.64
CA HIS A 235 33.73 15.03 33.63
C HIS A 235 35.23 15.21 33.89
N SER A 236 35.80 16.28 33.37
CA SER A 236 37.06 16.85 33.82
C SER A 236 36.81 17.68 35.08
N PRO A 237 37.41 17.36 36.23
CA PRO A 237 37.55 18.30 37.33
C PRO A 237 38.86 19.07 37.17
N LEU A 238 38.75 20.39 36.96
CA LEU A 238 39.74 21.39 37.35
C LEU A 238 39.00 22.54 38.00
#